data_AF-A0AAQ3LA13-F1
#
_entry.id   AF-A0AAQ3LA13-F1
#
_cell.length_a   1.000
_cell.length_b   1.000
_cell.length_c   1.000
_cell.angle_alpha   90.00
_cell.angle_beta   90.00
_cell.angle_gamma   90.00
#
_symmetry.space_group_name_H-M   'P 1'
#
loop_
_entity.id
_entity.type
_entity.pdbx_description
1 polymer ?
#
loop_
_entity_poly.entity_id
_entity_poly.type
_entity_poly.pdbx_seq_one_letter_code
_entity_poly.pdbx_strand_id
1 'polypeptide(L)'
;MIKDEAASQQKTVVLTPPLALEGGLSAEHRRPNLLQQLLSLFGNVRPGSDLTLFQLPPLFNLPKSQLQCYGETVYCTGEDYLSKCAGGKNSLERFTAVVAWIISTTRPVIFGQAPLNPILGETHHVSRGSLNVLLEQVSHHPPVSALHATDEKENIELIWCQSPVPRFRGTSVEAVIKGKRQMRLLNFNENYEMDSPNLLIKLLPTTGADWLGNTKIKCKDSGLEADICYHKSHSFLGFGGRSRSVRGTIFYSKTSKTIYEIDGQWDRVVKLKDVHSGEVTVLYDAKKAISKLTTPALEGPQNLWPTESAKIWSEVTHAILHKDWGKASEAKKRIEEKERKLQRERTAKGELWVPKHFSVTRTKDNEWDCWPLAHSVPPAPIIVPL
;
A
#
# COMPACT_ATOMS: atom_id res chain seq x y z
N MET A 1 -37.47 -10.46 12.90
CA MET A 1 -36.67 -9.54 13.76
C MET A 1 -35.19 -9.93 13.81
N ILE A 2 -34.75 -11.01 14.46
CA ILE A 2 -33.31 -11.32 14.58
C ILE A 2 -32.66 -11.70 13.22
N LYS A 3 -33.38 -12.39 12.32
CA LYS A 3 -32.90 -12.69 10.97
C LYS A 3 -32.89 -11.48 10.02
N ASP A 4 -33.72 -10.47 10.29
CA ASP A 4 -33.82 -9.25 9.47
C ASP A 4 -32.72 -8.24 9.83
N GLU A 5 -32.29 -8.18 11.10
CA GLU A 5 -31.14 -7.37 11.53
C GLU A 5 -29.81 -7.91 11.01
N ALA A 6 -29.62 -9.23 10.98
CA ALA A 6 -28.43 -9.84 10.39
C ALA A 6 -28.34 -9.60 8.87
N ALA A 7 -29.47 -9.70 8.15
CA ALA A 7 -29.56 -9.37 6.73
C ALA A 7 -29.41 -7.86 6.44
N SER A 8 -29.83 -6.99 7.38
CA SER A 8 -29.64 -5.54 7.31
C SER A 8 -28.18 -5.13 7.57
N GLN A 9 -27.47 -5.80 8.49
CA GLN A 9 -26.05 -5.54 8.74
C GLN A 9 -25.16 -5.95 7.56
N GLN A 10 -25.53 -7.01 6.83
CA GLN A 10 -24.79 -7.44 5.63
C GLN A 10 -24.90 -6.43 4.46
N LYS A 11 -25.85 -5.49 4.51
CA LYS A 11 -25.93 -4.33 3.59
C LYS A 11 -25.00 -3.16 3.96
N THR A 12 -24.30 -3.20 5.10
CA THR A 12 -23.58 -2.02 5.66
C THR A 12 -22.06 -2.01 5.45
N VAL A 13 -21.49 -3.05 4.86
CA VAL A 13 -20.04 -3.19 4.64
C VAL A 13 -19.81 -3.68 3.23
N VAL A 14 -18.88 -3.07 2.51
CA VAL A 14 -18.52 -3.49 1.16
C VAL A 14 -17.04 -3.81 1.10
N LEU A 15 -16.74 -5.11 1.00
CA LEU A 15 -15.40 -5.62 0.77
C LEU A 15 -15.16 -5.78 -0.72
N THR A 16 -13.94 -5.50 -1.16
CA THR A 16 -13.57 -5.49 -2.58
C THR A 16 -12.39 -6.40 -2.86
N PRO A 17 -12.32 -7.01 -4.05
CA PRO A 17 -11.20 -7.86 -4.42
C PRO A 17 -9.86 -7.12 -4.34
N PRO A 18 -8.78 -7.78 -3.90
CA PRO A 18 -7.45 -7.18 -3.87
C PRO A 18 -6.93 -6.85 -5.27
N LEU A 19 -5.97 -5.92 -5.34
CA LEU A 19 -5.27 -5.65 -6.61
C LEU A 19 -4.38 -6.84 -6.97
N ALA A 20 -4.72 -7.54 -8.05
CA ALA A 20 -4.04 -8.75 -8.52
C ALA A 20 -3.46 -8.58 -9.94
N LEU A 21 -2.55 -9.47 -10.32
CA LEU A 21 -1.84 -9.43 -11.62
C LEU A 21 -2.78 -9.49 -12.83
N GLU A 22 -3.88 -10.24 -12.70
CA GLU A 22 -4.88 -10.47 -13.77
C GLU A 22 -5.74 -9.23 -14.07
N GLY A 23 -5.46 -8.11 -13.41
CA GLY A 23 -6.15 -6.85 -13.63
C GLY A 23 -7.40 -6.68 -12.78
N GLY A 24 -8.16 -7.74 -12.45
CA GLY A 24 -9.32 -7.68 -11.54
C GLY A 24 -10.17 -6.41 -11.73
N LEU A 25 -10.27 -5.58 -10.68
CA LEU A 25 -10.92 -4.26 -10.68
C LEU A 25 -10.51 -3.36 -11.88
N SER A 26 -9.26 -3.42 -12.34
CA SER A 26 -8.75 -2.68 -13.50
C SER A 26 -9.35 -3.11 -14.84
N ALA A 27 -9.74 -4.37 -15.00
CA ALA A 27 -10.35 -4.85 -16.24
C ALA A 27 -11.83 -4.44 -16.31
N GLU A 28 -12.54 -4.53 -15.18
CA GLU A 28 -13.98 -4.22 -15.08
C GLU A 28 -14.29 -2.72 -15.12
N HIS A 29 -13.32 -1.88 -14.72
CA HIS A 29 -13.47 -0.42 -14.64
C HIS A 29 -12.76 0.34 -15.77
N ARG A 30 -12.35 -0.32 -16.86
CA ARG A 30 -11.73 0.36 -18.00
C ARG A 30 -12.75 1.29 -18.68
N ARG A 31 -12.45 2.59 -18.76
CA ARG A 31 -13.38 3.61 -19.28
C ARG A 31 -12.91 4.22 -20.60
N PRO A 32 -13.85 4.55 -21.52
CA PRO A 32 -13.53 5.33 -22.71
C PRO A 32 -13.16 6.77 -22.30
N ASN A 33 -12.28 7.41 -23.08
CA ASN A 33 -11.91 8.83 -22.95
C ASN A 33 -11.28 9.25 -21.60
N LEU A 34 -10.78 8.30 -20.81
CA LEU A 34 -10.18 8.58 -19.50
C LEU A 34 -9.05 9.62 -19.56
N LEU A 35 -8.24 9.62 -20.62
CA LEU A 35 -7.18 10.62 -20.80
C LEU A 35 -7.77 12.04 -20.95
N GLN A 36 -8.80 12.22 -21.77
CA GLN A 36 -9.44 13.54 -21.95
C GLN A 36 -10.05 14.03 -20.63
N GLN A 37 -10.66 13.12 -19.86
CA GLN A 37 -11.23 13.44 -18.55
C GLN A 37 -10.14 13.85 -17.54
N LEU A 38 -9.00 13.16 -17.52
CA LEU A 38 -7.86 13.54 -16.68
C LEU A 38 -7.25 14.87 -17.09
N LEU A 39 -7.09 15.12 -18.39
CA LEU A 39 -6.59 16.40 -18.90
C LEU A 39 -7.54 17.55 -18.53
N SER A 40 -8.86 17.33 -18.58
CA SER A 40 -9.86 18.28 -18.12
C SER A 40 -9.78 18.51 -16.60
N LEU A 41 -9.64 17.44 -15.81
CA LEU A 41 -9.51 17.50 -14.35
C LEU A 41 -8.30 18.35 -13.92
N PHE A 42 -7.18 18.23 -14.63
CA PHE A 42 -5.95 18.99 -14.36
C PHE A 42 -5.84 20.29 -15.17
N GLY A 43 -6.84 20.66 -15.96
CA GLY A 43 -6.76 21.82 -16.87
C GLY A 43 -6.45 23.14 -16.16
N ASN A 44 -6.88 23.28 -14.91
CA ASN A 44 -6.62 24.46 -14.08
C ASN A 44 -5.48 24.27 -13.05
N VAL A 45 -4.80 23.13 -13.08
CA VAL A 45 -3.73 22.81 -12.13
C VAL A 45 -2.39 23.20 -12.73
N ARG A 46 -1.61 24.02 -12.03
CA ARG A 46 -0.29 24.46 -12.50
C ARG A 46 0.76 23.36 -12.30
N PRO A 47 1.70 23.16 -13.24
CA PRO A 47 2.87 22.33 -12.98
C PRO A 47 3.60 22.77 -11.69
N GLY A 48 4.00 21.81 -10.87
CA GLY A 48 4.56 22.01 -9.54
C GLY A 48 3.54 21.99 -8.39
N SER A 49 2.24 22.04 -8.68
CA SER A 49 1.19 22.05 -7.65
C SER A 49 1.22 20.79 -6.80
N ASP A 50 1.10 20.97 -5.49
CA ASP A 50 0.88 19.91 -4.51
C ASP A 50 -0.59 19.46 -4.58
N LEU A 51 -0.81 18.17 -4.80
CA LEU A 51 -2.14 17.58 -4.95
C LEU A 51 -2.63 16.89 -3.67
N THR A 52 -1.92 17.03 -2.55
CA THR A 52 -2.27 16.39 -1.27
C THR A 52 -3.69 16.74 -0.81
N LEU A 53 -4.15 17.94 -1.11
CA LEU A 53 -5.50 18.42 -0.78
C LEU A 53 -6.46 18.39 -1.99
N PHE A 54 -6.03 17.83 -3.12
CA PHE A 54 -6.82 17.81 -4.34
C PHE A 54 -7.99 16.83 -4.21
N GLN A 55 -9.21 17.32 -4.39
CA GLN A 55 -10.39 16.49 -4.29
C GLN A 55 -10.67 15.78 -5.61
N LEU A 56 -10.44 14.46 -5.63
CA LEU A 56 -10.78 13.64 -6.77
C LEU A 56 -12.29 13.37 -6.82
N PRO A 57 -12.94 13.56 -7.99
CA PRO A 57 -14.28 13.04 -8.24
C PRO A 57 -14.31 11.50 -8.12
N PRO A 58 -15.43 10.90 -7.67
CA PRO A 58 -15.55 9.44 -7.52
C PRO A 58 -15.23 8.64 -8.79
N LEU A 59 -15.41 9.26 -9.97
CA LEU A 59 -15.04 8.68 -11.25
C LEU A 59 -13.55 8.24 -11.33
N PHE A 60 -12.67 8.92 -10.60
CA PHE A 60 -11.24 8.64 -10.54
C PHE A 60 -10.86 7.91 -9.25
N ASN A 61 -11.83 7.48 -8.44
CA ASN A 61 -11.57 6.73 -7.23
C ASN A 61 -11.65 5.22 -7.45
N LEU A 62 -10.68 4.49 -6.90
CA LEU A 62 -10.84 3.07 -6.63
C LEU A 62 -11.96 2.90 -5.59
N PRO A 63 -12.74 1.81 -5.65
CA PRO A 63 -13.77 1.50 -4.65
C PRO A 63 -13.15 0.97 -3.34
N LYS A 64 -12.08 1.62 -2.86
CA LYS A 64 -11.23 1.17 -1.75
C LYS A 64 -10.58 2.37 -1.07
N SER A 65 -10.43 2.31 0.26
CA SER A 65 -9.61 3.25 1.02
C SER A 65 -8.12 3.01 0.77
N GLN A 66 -7.31 4.06 0.89
CA GLN A 66 -5.86 3.94 0.88
C GLN A 66 -5.35 3.01 1.99
N LEU A 67 -6.01 2.95 3.15
CA LEU A 67 -5.64 2.02 4.23
C LEU A 67 -5.78 0.57 3.79
N GLN A 68 -6.90 0.24 3.14
CA GLN A 68 -7.10 -1.09 2.55
C GLN A 68 -6.03 -1.40 1.50
N CYS A 69 -5.71 -0.45 0.61
CA CYS A 69 -4.65 -0.66 -0.39
C CYS A 69 -3.28 -0.95 0.24
N TYR A 70 -2.94 -0.32 1.36
CA TYR A 70 -1.70 -0.62 2.09
C TYR A 70 -1.76 -2.00 2.76
N GLY A 71 -2.84 -2.31 3.47
CA GLY A 71 -3.01 -3.60 4.16
C GLY A 71 -2.96 -4.80 3.20
N GLU A 72 -3.59 -4.71 2.04
CA GLU A 72 -3.60 -5.78 1.04
C GLU A 72 -2.22 -6.17 0.52
N THR A 73 -1.25 -5.26 0.60
CA THR A 73 0.13 -5.60 0.24
C THR A 73 0.79 -6.59 1.22
N VAL A 74 0.24 -6.68 2.44
CA VAL A 74 0.72 -7.51 3.55
C VAL A 74 -0.08 -8.81 3.65
N TYR A 75 -1.41 -8.72 3.73
CA TYR A 75 -2.26 -9.89 4.02
C TYR A 75 -2.82 -10.59 2.76
N CYS A 76 -2.89 -9.92 1.61
CA CYS A 76 -3.42 -10.52 0.37
C CYS A 76 -2.27 -11.03 -0.51
N THR A 77 -1.81 -12.23 -0.21
CA THR A 77 -0.75 -12.96 -0.91
C THR A 77 -1.24 -14.31 -1.45
N GLY A 78 -0.69 -14.79 -2.56
CA GLY A 78 -0.86 -16.18 -2.98
C GLY A 78 0.16 -17.04 -2.23
N GLU A 79 1.42 -16.90 -2.61
CA GLU A 79 2.56 -17.44 -1.87
C GLU A 79 2.97 -16.49 -0.74
N ASP A 80 3.15 -17.05 0.46
CA ASP A 80 3.49 -16.30 1.66
C ASP A 80 5.00 -16.01 1.73
N TYR A 81 5.41 -14.90 1.12
CA TYR A 81 6.79 -14.41 1.21
C TYR A 81 7.13 -13.83 2.59
N LEU A 82 6.15 -13.44 3.41
CA LEU A 82 6.39 -12.88 4.73
C LEU A 82 6.93 -13.96 5.66
N SER A 83 6.25 -15.10 5.75
CA SER A 83 6.69 -16.24 6.57
C SER A 83 8.07 -16.77 6.17
N LYS A 84 8.42 -16.69 4.88
CA LYS A 84 9.76 -17.08 4.39
C LYS A 84 10.89 -16.23 4.98
N CYS A 85 10.62 -14.99 5.39
CA CYS A 85 11.63 -14.13 6.01
C CYS A 85 12.18 -14.74 7.30
N ALA A 86 11.33 -15.42 8.08
CA ALA A 86 11.74 -16.11 9.31
C ALA A 86 12.38 -17.49 9.06
N GLY A 87 12.28 -18.05 7.85
CA GLY A 87 12.73 -19.41 7.52
C GLY A 87 14.20 -19.55 7.08
N GLY A 88 14.93 -18.45 6.87
CA GLY A 88 16.32 -18.49 6.39
C GLY A 88 17.32 -18.98 7.44
N LYS A 89 18.26 -19.85 7.04
CA LYS A 89 19.21 -20.51 7.95
C LYS A 89 20.27 -19.57 8.51
N ASN A 90 20.61 -18.53 7.75
CA ASN A 90 21.59 -17.51 8.12
C ASN A 90 21.04 -16.11 7.77
N SER A 91 21.72 -15.07 8.24
CA SER A 91 21.28 -13.68 8.08
C SER A 91 21.19 -13.26 6.60
N LEU A 92 22.04 -13.79 5.73
CA LEU A 92 22.01 -13.51 4.29
C LEU A 92 20.79 -14.12 3.60
N GLU A 93 20.44 -15.36 3.93
CA GLU A 93 19.22 -16.02 3.43
C GLU A 93 17.96 -15.26 3.90
N ARG A 94 17.90 -14.89 5.19
CA ARG A 94 16.77 -14.10 5.71
C ARG A 94 16.69 -12.74 5.07
N PHE A 95 17.82 -12.04 4.93
CA PHE A 95 17.87 -10.74 4.24
C PHE A 95 17.40 -10.84 2.78
N THR A 96 17.80 -11.90 2.06
CA THR A 96 17.34 -12.18 0.69
C THR A 96 15.83 -12.43 0.64
N ALA A 97 15.28 -13.16 1.61
CA ALA A 97 13.83 -13.36 1.74
C ALA A 97 13.09 -12.04 2.04
N VAL A 98 13.65 -11.17 2.87
CA VAL A 98 13.10 -9.83 3.14
C VAL A 98 13.08 -8.97 1.88
N VAL A 99 14.14 -9.01 1.06
CA VAL A 99 14.18 -8.35 -0.25
C VAL A 99 13.06 -8.88 -1.15
N ALA A 100 12.90 -10.21 -1.23
CA ALA A 100 11.82 -10.84 -2.01
C ALA A 100 10.43 -10.42 -1.52
N TRP A 101 10.22 -10.37 -0.20
CA TRP A 101 8.97 -9.92 0.39
C TRP A 101 8.67 -8.46 0.04
N ILE A 102 9.64 -7.55 0.13
CA ILE A 102 9.44 -6.13 -0.26
C ILE A 102 9.02 -6.02 -1.73
N ILE A 103 9.69 -6.73 -2.63
CA ILE A 103 9.30 -6.75 -4.05
C ILE A 103 7.86 -7.27 -4.18
N SER A 104 7.51 -8.32 -3.42
CA SER A 104 6.17 -8.89 -3.39
C SER A 104 5.09 -7.95 -2.87
N THR A 105 5.42 -6.86 -2.13
CA THR A 105 4.45 -5.83 -1.73
C THR A 105 4.05 -4.89 -2.86
N THR A 106 4.77 -4.92 -4.00
CA THR A 106 4.44 -4.09 -5.18
C THR A 106 3.11 -4.55 -5.78
N ARG A 107 2.22 -3.61 -6.11
CA ARG A 107 0.89 -3.91 -6.68
C ARG A 107 0.66 -3.20 -8.02
N PRO A 108 -0.14 -3.79 -8.92
CA PRO A 108 -0.58 -3.12 -10.14
C PRO A 108 -1.26 -1.78 -9.87
N VAL A 109 -0.82 -0.75 -10.60
CA VAL A 109 -1.39 0.59 -10.55
C VAL A 109 -2.37 0.75 -11.70
N ILE A 110 -3.60 1.16 -11.38
CA ILE A 110 -4.64 1.40 -12.36
C ILE A 110 -4.50 2.82 -12.88
N PHE A 111 -4.24 2.97 -14.18
CA PHE A 111 -4.07 4.28 -14.79
C PHE A 111 -5.33 5.14 -14.58
N GLY A 112 -5.13 6.35 -14.05
CA GLY A 112 -6.20 7.32 -13.84
C GLY A 112 -7.10 7.07 -12.64
N GLN A 113 -6.76 6.12 -11.77
CA GLN A 113 -7.50 5.88 -10.53
C GLN A 113 -6.59 5.98 -9.30
N ALA A 114 -7.12 6.53 -8.22
CA ALA A 114 -6.48 6.60 -6.91
C ALA A 114 -7.46 6.11 -5.83
N PRO A 115 -7.01 5.50 -4.74
CA PRO A 115 -7.91 5.10 -3.67
C PRO A 115 -8.56 6.32 -2.99
N LEU A 116 -9.62 6.05 -2.23
CA LEU A 116 -10.27 7.05 -1.39
C LEU A 116 -9.28 7.51 -0.31
N ASN A 117 -9.15 8.83 -0.15
CA ASN A 117 -8.30 9.42 0.87
C ASN A 117 -8.93 9.16 2.25
N PRO A 118 -8.26 8.46 3.17
CA PRO A 118 -8.87 8.09 4.44
C PRO A 118 -9.24 9.31 5.28
N ILE A 119 -10.35 9.21 6.03
CA ILE A 119 -10.72 10.22 7.01
C ILE A 119 -9.84 10.11 8.26
N LEU A 120 -9.77 11.16 9.07
CA LEU A 120 -8.94 11.13 10.27
C LEU A 120 -9.50 10.13 11.28
N GLY A 121 -8.65 9.23 11.79
CA GLY A 121 -9.07 8.14 12.69
C GLY A 121 -9.77 6.97 12.00
N GLU A 122 -9.83 6.95 10.66
CA GLU A 122 -10.22 5.76 9.91
C GLU A 122 -9.26 4.60 10.24
N THR A 123 -9.80 3.39 10.36
CA THR A 123 -9.05 2.17 10.65
C THR A 123 -9.27 1.12 9.56
N HIS A 124 -8.32 0.22 9.39
CA HIS A 124 -8.52 -1.00 8.61
C HIS A 124 -7.91 -2.19 9.37
N HIS A 125 -8.72 -3.17 9.75
CA HIS A 125 -8.30 -4.29 10.62
C HIS A 125 -8.64 -5.64 9.99
N VAL A 126 -7.60 -6.45 9.70
CA VAL A 126 -7.73 -7.71 8.94
C VAL A 126 -6.84 -8.81 9.52
N SER A 127 -7.31 -10.05 9.49
CA SER A 127 -6.54 -11.24 9.86
C SER A 127 -6.40 -12.23 8.71
N ARG A 128 -5.26 -12.94 8.68
CA ARG A 128 -5.00 -14.07 7.80
C ARG A 128 -4.19 -15.12 8.56
N GLY A 129 -4.81 -16.23 8.94
CA GLY A 129 -4.13 -17.24 9.77
C GLY A 129 -3.62 -16.61 11.07
N SER A 130 -2.31 -16.69 11.31
CA SER A 130 -1.62 -16.09 12.46
C SER A 130 -1.27 -14.61 12.31
N LEU A 131 -1.42 -14.04 11.11
CA LEU A 131 -1.08 -12.66 10.81
C LEU A 131 -2.27 -11.74 11.05
N ASN A 132 -2.11 -10.78 11.96
CA ASN A 132 -3.10 -9.74 12.23
C ASN A 132 -2.54 -8.37 11.81
N VAL A 133 -3.31 -7.59 11.06
CA VAL A 133 -2.90 -6.32 10.47
C VAL A 133 -3.88 -5.22 10.86
N LEU A 134 -3.38 -4.12 11.41
CA LEU A 134 -4.14 -2.94 11.78
C LEU A 134 -3.52 -1.69 11.16
N LEU A 135 -4.35 -0.89 10.49
CA LEU A 135 -3.99 0.43 10.02
C LEU A 135 -4.87 1.50 10.66
N GLU A 136 -4.31 2.70 10.81
CA GLU A 136 -5.03 3.91 11.24
C GLU A 136 -4.56 5.12 10.42
N GLN A 137 -5.50 5.98 10.01
CA GLN A 137 -5.18 7.30 9.48
C GLN A 137 -4.90 8.26 10.64
N VAL A 138 -3.63 8.44 10.95
CA VAL A 138 -3.18 9.19 12.14
C VAL A 138 -3.10 10.71 11.92
N SER A 139 -3.06 11.15 10.65
CA SER A 139 -3.13 12.57 10.27
C SER A 139 -3.81 12.72 8.91
N HIS A 140 -4.56 13.81 8.70
CA HIS A 140 -5.23 14.10 7.42
C HIS A 140 -4.57 15.26 6.64
N HIS A 141 -3.96 16.23 7.34
CA HIS A 141 -3.29 17.39 6.74
C HIS A 141 -1.90 17.63 7.36
N PRO A 142 -0.82 17.06 6.80
CA PRO A 142 -0.78 16.16 5.64
C PRO A 142 -1.32 14.74 5.97
N PRO A 143 -1.71 13.94 4.96
CA PRO A 143 -2.17 12.58 5.16
C PRO A 143 -1.02 11.69 5.63
N VAL A 144 -1.23 10.98 6.73
CA VAL A 144 -0.31 9.98 7.28
C VAL A 144 -1.10 8.78 7.73
N SER A 145 -0.68 7.61 7.26
CA SER A 145 -1.25 6.32 7.65
C SER A 145 -0.19 5.53 8.41
N ALA A 146 -0.59 4.93 9.53
CA ALA A 146 0.23 4.02 10.31
C ALA A 146 -0.27 2.59 10.11
N LEU A 147 0.64 1.61 10.13
CA LEU A 147 0.34 0.18 10.10
C LEU A 147 1.11 -0.52 11.22
N HIS A 148 0.43 -1.44 11.91
CA HIS A 148 1.03 -2.44 12.79
C HIS A 148 0.55 -3.81 12.32
N ALA A 149 1.45 -4.77 12.17
CA ALA A 149 1.07 -6.15 11.97
C ALA A 149 1.93 -7.07 12.81
N THR A 150 1.32 -8.13 13.32
CA THR A 150 2.02 -9.17 14.09
C THR A 150 1.60 -10.55 13.60
N ASP A 151 2.59 -11.39 13.31
CA ASP A 151 2.40 -12.82 13.07
C ASP A 151 2.90 -13.61 14.29
N GLU A 152 1.97 -14.24 15.02
CA GLU A 152 2.28 -14.98 16.24
C GLU A 152 3.05 -16.29 15.99
N LYS A 153 2.87 -16.90 14.82
CA LYS A 153 3.44 -18.21 14.50
C LYS A 153 4.91 -18.09 14.09
N GLU A 154 5.21 -17.17 13.20
CA GLU A 154 6.55 -16.93 12.68
C GLU A 154 7.31 -15.86 13.50
N ASN A 155 6.65 -15.26 14.49
CA ASN A 155 7.18 -14.24 15.41
C ASN A 155 7.74 -13.01 14.67
N ILE A 156 6.91 -12.45 13.78
CA ILE A 156 7.24 -11.31 12.93
C ILE A 156 6.40 -10.10 13.34
N GLU A 157 7.03 -8.93 13.43
CA GLU A 157 6.35 -7.64 13.63
C GLU A 157 6.64 -6.69 12.47
N LEU A 158 5.62 -6.00 11.97
CA LEU A 158 5.72 -4.95 10.96
C LEU A 158 5.18 -3.63 11.52
N ILE A 159 5.92 -2.55 11.32
CA ILE A 159 5.50 -1.19 11.71
C ILE A 159 5.77 -0.24 10.57
N TRP A 160 4.74 0.39 10.02
CA TRP A 160 4.87 1.39 8.95
C TRP A 160 4.29 2.73 9.37
N CYS A 161 4.87 3.80 8.83
CA CYS A 161 4.34 5.14 8.90
C CYS A 161 4.59 5.76 7.52
N GLN A 162 3.53 6.04 6.76
CA GLN A 162 3.64 6.49 5.36
C GLN A 162 2.83 7.75 5.08
N SER A 163 3.37 8.60 4.22
CA SER A 163 2.75 9.85 3.78
C SER A 163 2.98 10.06 2.28
N PRO A 164 1.97 9.86 1.41
CA PRO A 164 2.08 10.13 -0.01
C PRO A 164 2.02 11.64 -0.29
N VAL A 165 2.96 12.14 -1.08
CA VAL A 165 3.03 13.55 -1.49
C VAL A 165 2.93 13.65 -3.02
N PRO A 166 1.71 13.70 -3.59
CA PRO A 166 1.50 13.82 -5.02
C PRO A 166 1.76 15.25 -5.53
N ARG A 167 2.52 15.38 -6.62
CA ARG A 167 2.77 16.65 -7.31
C ARG A 167 2.44 16.52 -8.79
N PHE A 168 1.72 17.51 -9.30
CA PHE A 168 1.49 17.63 -10.73
C PHE A 168 2.74 18.18 -11.43
N ARG A 169 3.15 17.58 -12.54
CA ARG A 169 4.31 18.00 -13.35
C ARG A 169 3.91 18.52 -14.73
N GLY A 170 2.62 18.78 -14.96
CA GLY A 170 2.09 19.17 -16.28
C GLY A 170 1.71 17.96 -17.13
N THR A 171 2.65 17.06 -17.39
CA THR A 171 2.42 15.86 -18.21
C THR A 171 2.33 14.57 -17.40
N SER A 172 2.52 14.65 -16.08
CA SER A 172 2.43 13.54 -15.16
C SER A 172 2.00 13.99 -13.75
N VAL A 173 1.62 13.03 -12.93
CA VAL A 173 1.53 13.15 -11.48
C VAL A 173 2.58 12.22 -10.88
N GLU A 174 3.45 12.77 -10.03
CA GLU A 174 4.46 12.02 -9.29
C GLU A 174 4.10 12.05 -7.81
N ALA A 175 3.87 10.89 -7.20
CA ALA A 175 3.69 10.79 -5.75
C ALA A 175 4.94 10.21 -5.11
N VAL A 176 5.60 11.05 -4.29
CA VAL A 176 6.69 10.61 -3.44
C VAL A 176 6.09 9.95 -2.21
N ILE A 177 6.43 8.69 -1.96
CA ILE A 177 5.94 7.96 -0.79
C ILE A 177 6.94 8.15 0.35
N LYS A 178 6.67 9.13 1.21
CA LYS A 178 7.52 9.39 2.38
C LYS A 178 7.20 8.42 3.51
N GLY A 179 8.17 8.23 4.39
CA GLY A 179 8.02 7.42 5.60
C GLY A 179 8.87 6.16 5.59
N LYS A 180 8.79 5.41 6.68
CA LYS A 180 9.63 4.23 6.93
C LYS A 180 8.75 3.00 7.13
N ARG A 181 9.24 1.87 6.62
CA ARG A 181 8.71 0.54 6.91
C ARG A 181 9.73 -0.19 7.76
N GLN A 182 9.28 -0.83 8.81
CA GLN A 182 10.11 -1.64 9.68
C GLN A 182 9.56 -3.06 9.72
N MET A 183 10.48 -4.03 9.69
CA MET A 183 10.20 -5.43 9.98
C MET A 183 11.14 -5.89 11.09
N ARG A 184 10.61 -6.65 12.04
CA ARG A 184 11.38 -7.27 13.10
C ARG A 184 11.17 -8.78 13.02
N LEU A 185 12.26 -9.52 12.86
CA LEU A 185 12.26 -10.97 13.01
C LEU A 185 12.68 -11.27 14.44
N LEU A 186 11.70 -11.43 15.33
CA LEU A 186 11.91 -11.39 16.77
C LEU A 186 12.76 -12.58 17.26
N ASN A 187 12.63 -13.75 16.62
CA ASN A 187 13.44 -14.94 16.90
C ASN A 187 14.95 -14.74 16.64
N PHE A 188 15.32 -13.78 15.78
CA PHE A 188 16.71 -13.52 15.40
C PHE A 188 17.23 -12.19 15.95
N ASN A 189 16.37 -11.40 16.60
CA ASN A 189 16.65 -10.02 16.99
C ASN A 189 17.18 -9.17 15.82
N GLU A 190 16.62 -9.37 14.63
CA GLU A 190 16.99 -8.65 13.41
C GLU A 190 15.94 -7.60 13.07
N ASN A 191 16.39 -6.37 12.84
CA ASN A 191 15.55 -5.21 12.53
C ASN A 191 15.90 -4.69 11.14
N TYR A 192 14.90 -4.71 10.26
CA TYR A 192 14.99 -4.26 8.89
C TYR A 192 14.27 -2.92 8.76
N GLU A 193 14.93 -1.95 8.14
CA GLU A 193 14.33 -0.68 7.76
C GLU A 193 14.30 -0.59 6.23
N MET A 194 13.15 -0.20 5.68
CA MET A 194 12.94 -0.04 4.24
C MET A 194 12.19 1.26 3.92
N ASP A 195 12.48 1.83 2.76
CA ASP A 195 11.69 2.91 2.16
C ASP A 195 10.69 2.34 1.12
N SER A 196 10.15 3.19 0.25
CA SER A 196 9.11 2.83 -0.72
C SER A 196 9.42 3.43 -2.09
N PRO A 197 9.09 2.73 -3.19
CA PRO A 197 9.20 3.33 -4.51
C PRO A 197 8.15 4.44 -4.67
N ASN A 198 8.44 5.38 -5.56
CA ASN A 198 7.53 6.46 -5.92
C ASN A 198 6.51 5.99 -6.96
N LEU A 199 5.36 6.66 -7.00
CA LEU A 199 4.33 6.42 -7.99
C LEU A 199 4.43 7.45 -9.11
N LEU A 200 4.41 7.01 -10.36
CA LEU A 200 4.29 7.88 -11.53
C LEU A 200 3.02 7.55 -12.31
N ILE A 201 2.14 8.53 -12.49
CA ILE A 201 1.04 8.51 -13.44
C ILE A 201 1.39 9.45 -14.59
N LYS A 202 1.70 8.89 -15.76
CA LYS A 202 2.06 9.65 -16.96
C LYS A 202 0.82 9.88 -17.82
N LEU A 203 0.55 11.14 -18.15
CA LEU A 203 -0.57 11.56 -19.02
C LEU A 203 -0.12 11.70 -20.48
N LEU A 204 1.06 12.28 -20.71
CA LEU A 204 1.61 12.56 -22.04
C LEU A 204 3.13 12.27 -22.11
N PRO A 205 3.70 11.95 -23.28
CA PRO A 205 3.03 11.61 -24.55
C PRO A 205 2.41 10.19 -24.55
N THR A 206 2.86 9.33 -23.64
CA THR A 206 2.33 7.98 -23.47
C THR A 206 1.63 7.87 -22.12
N THR A 207 0.45 7.26 -22.11
CA THR A 207 -0.30 7.03 -20.88
C THR A 207 0.22 5.81 -20.13
N GLY A 208 0.14 5.87 -18.80
CA GLY A 208 0.38 4.70 -17.97
C GLY A 208 0.72 5.09 -16.54
N ALA A 209 0.64 4.10 -15.66
CA ALA A 209 1.04 4.25 -14.27
C ALA A 209 2.04 3.16 -13.90
N ASP A 210 3.07 3.51 -13.11
CA ASP A 210 4.12 2.57 -12.71
C ASP A 210 4.82 3.02 -11.42
N TRP A 211 5.52 2.09 -10.79
CA TRP A 211 6.42 2.35 -9.68
C TRP A 211 7.80 2.73 -10.20
N LEU A 212 8.43 3.73 -9.59
CA LEU A 212 9.73 4.24 -10.01
C LEU A 212 10.59 4.67 -8.82
N GLY A 213 11.89 4.75 -9.06
CA GLY A 213 12.85 5.32 -8.12
C GLY A 213 13.65 4.27 -7.38
N ASN A 214 14.57 4.75 -6.56
CA ASN A 214 15.46 3.92 -5.78
C ASN A 214 14.84 3.68 -4.40
N THR A 215 15.06 2.49 -3.90
CA THR A 215 14.64 2.02 -2.59
C THR A 215 15.80 1.33 -1.91
N LYS A 216 15.91 1.51 -0.61
CA LYS A 216 16.96 0.92 0.23
C LYS A 216 16.34 0.02 1.29
N ILE A 217 16.94 -1.14 1.47
CA ILE A 217 16.65 -2.07 2.56
C ILE A 217 17.94 -2.22 3.36
N LYS A 218 17.86 -2.07 4.69
CA LYS A 218 19.02 -2.20 5.57
C LYS A 218 18.68 -3.03 6.79
N CYS A 219 19.59 -3.90 7.19
CA CYS A 219 19.57 -4.60 8.46
C CYS A 219 20.89 -4.30 9.17
N LYS A 220 20.83 -3.46 10.21
CA LYS A 220 22.03 -3.06 10.97
C LYS A 220 22.64 -4.25 11.72
N ASP A 221 21.77 -5.14 12.21
CA ASP A 221 22.15 -6.31 13.01
C ASP A 221 23.01 -7.30 12.21
N SER A 222 22.69 -7.49 10.92
CA SER A 222 23.48 -8.35 10.01
C SER A 222 24.54 -7.59 9.21
N GLY A 223 24.50 -6.26 9.19
CA GLY A 223 25.38 -5.43 8.36
C GLY A 223 25.16 -5.60 6.84
N LEU A 224 23.93 -5.97 6.44
CA LEU A 224 23.54 -6.15 5.05
C LEU A 224 22.66 -4.99 4.58
N GLU A 225 22.87 -4.60 3.32
CA GLU A 225 22.07 -3.62 2.62
C GLU A 225 21.68 -4.13 1.24
N ALA A 226 20.56 -3.62 0.74
CA ALA A 226 20.19 -3.73 -0.66
C ALA A 226 19.75 -2.38 -1.21
N ASP A 227 20.25 -2.07 -2.40
CA ASP A 227 19.76 -0.97 -3.23
C ASP A 227 18.92 -1.56 -4.37
N ILE A 228 17.67 -1.13 -4.48
CA ILE A 228 16.72 -1.61 -5.49
C ILE A 228 16.18 -0.42 -6.27
N CYS A 229 16.29 -0.46 -7.59
CA CYS A 229 15.79 0.54 -8.53
C CYS A 229 14.58 0.00 -9.29
N TYR A 230 13.46 0.71 -9.18
CA TYR A 230 12.28 0.53 -10.01
C TYR A 230 12.35 1.48 -11.19
N HIS A 231 12.29 0.95 -12.41
CA HIS A 231 12.38 1.78 -13.61
C HIS A 231 11.61 1.21 -14.78
N LYS A 232 11.33 2.08 -15.75
CA LYS A 232 10.97 1.67 -17.11
C LYS A 232 12.24 1.58 -17.93
N SER A 233 12.59 0.39 -18.41
CA SER A 233 13.66 0.25 -19.38
C SER A 233 13.14 0.75 -20.74
N HIS A 234 13.79 1.77 -21.28
CA HIS A 234 13.58 2.20 -22.67
C HIS A 234 14.50 1.36 -23.56
N SER A 235 13.93 0.75 -24.61
CA SER A 235 14.72 0.29 -25.74
C SER A 235 14.92 1.46 -26.73
N PHE A 236 16.00 1.37 -27.51
CA PHE A 236 16.28 2.30 -28.60
C PHE A 236 15.08 2.33 -29.57
N LEU A 237 14.61 3.53 -29.95
CA LEU A 237 13.45 3.78 -30.82
C LEU A 237 12.06 3.34 -30.30
N GLY A 238 11.89 3.01 -29.02
CA GLY A 238 10.56 2.82 -28.41
C GLY A 238 9.88 1.46 -28.67
N PHE A 239 10.53 0.54 -29.40
CA PHE A 239 10.07 -0.83 -29.58
C PHE A 239 10.83 -1.78 -28.65
N GLY A 240 10.13 -2.43 -27.70
CA GLY A 240 10.71 -3.53 -26.89
C GLY A 240 11.28 -3.20 -25.51
N GLY A 241 10.94 -2.05 -24.91
CA GLY A 241 11.39 -1.71 -23.55
C GLY A 241 10.76 -2.61 -22.47
N ARG A 242 11.53 -3.02 -21.46
CA ARG A 242 10.99 -3.74 -20.28
C ARG A 242 10.33 -2.74 -19.31
N SER A 243 9.00 -2.62 -19.35
CA SER A 243 8.25 -1.91 -18.31
C SER A 243 8.34 -2.65 -16.97
N ARG A 244 8.07 -1.98 -15.84
CA ARG A 244 7.99 -2.62 -14.51
C ARG A 244 9.27 -3.35 -14.09
N SER A 245 10.41 -2.85 -14.56
CA SER A 245 11.70 -3.48 -14.28
C SER A 245 12.14 -3.20 -12.84
N VAL A 246 12.80 -4.19 -12.24
CA VAL A 246 13.48 -4.08 -10.96
C VAL A 246 14.92 -4.52 -11.16
N ARG A 247 15.85 -3.68 -10.72
CA ARG A 247 17.28 -4.03 -10.63
C ARG A 247 17.82 -3.67 -9.27
N GLY A 248 18.86 -4.36 -8.83
CA GLY A 248 19.46 -4.02 -7.56
C GLY A 248 20.66 -4.87 -7.21
N THR A 249 21.19 -4.65 -6.02
CA THR A 249 22.31 -5.40 -5.46
C THR A 249 22.07 -5.66 -3.98
N ILE A 250 22.59 -6.78 -3.47
CA ILE A 250 22.72 -7.06 -2.04
C ILE A 250 24.21 -7.04 -1.70
N PHE A 251 24.60 -6.30 -0.67
CA PHE A 251 26.00 -6.09 -0.30
C PHE A 251 26.20 -5.93 1.21
N TYR A 252 27.44 -6.11 1.66
CA TYR A 252 27.82 -5.79 3.04
C TYR A 252 28.05 -4.29 3.21
N SER A 253 27.36 -3.65 4.16
CA SER A 253 27.44 -2.20 4.38
C SER A 253 28.85 -1.69 4.62
N LYS A 254 29.65 -2.41 5.41
CA LYS A 254 31.00 -1.97 5.83
C LYS A 254 32.04 -2.01 4.72
N THR A 255 31.93 -2.97 3.81
CA THR A 255 32.95 -3.23 2.78
C THR A 255 32.48 -2.84 1.39
N SER A 256 31.19 -2.53 1.23
CA SER A 256 30.52 -2.35 -0.07
C SER A 256 30.72 -3.55 -1.01
N LYS A 257 31.04 -4.73 -0.45
CA LYS A 257 31.22 -5.95 -1.24
C LYS A 257 29.87 -6.50 -1.66
N THR A 258 29.59 -6.43 -2.96
CA THR A 258 28.40 -7.04 -3.56
C THR A 258 28.45 -8.56 -3.47
N ILE A 259 27.31 -9.13 -3.07
CA ILE A 259 27.07 -10.56 -2.91
C ILE A 259 26.16 -11.04 -4.04
N TYR A 260 25.05 -10.34 -4.24
CA TYR A 260 24.04 -10.68 -5.24
C TYR A 260 23.69 -9.50 -6.15
N GLU A 261 23.39 -9.82 -7.40
CA GLU A 261 22.73 -8.94 -8.37
C GLU A 261 21.26 -9.34 -8.51
N ILE A 262 20.37 -8.36 -8.59
CA ILE A 262 18.93 -8.53 -8.78
C ILE A 262 18.55 -7.98 -10.14
N ASP A 263 17.84 -8.75 -10.96
CA ASP A 263 17.27 -8.30 -12.24
C ASP A 263 15.96 -9.01 -12.54
N GLY A 264 14.97 -8.25 -13.02
CA GLY A 264 13.73 -8.81 -13.55
C GLY A 264 12.61 -7.80 -13.62
N GLN A 265 11.37 -8.29 -13.50
CA GLN A 265 10.17 -7.46 -13.51
C GLN A 265 9.27 -7.83 -12.33
N TRP A 266 8.83 -6.85 -11.55
CA TRP A 266 8.05 -7.10 -10.32
C TRP A 266 6.65 -7.68 -10.60
N ASP A 267 6.16 -7.57 -11.83
CA ASP A 267 4.91 -8.18 -12.30
C ASP A 267 5.13 -9.54 -12.96
N ARG A 268 6.36 -10.05 -12.98
CA ARG A 268 6.72 -11.36 -13.56
C ARG A 268 7.70 -12.10 -12.64
N VAL A 269 8.92 -12.31 -13.10
CA VAL A 269 9.97 -13.01 -12.37
C VAL A 269 11.09 -12.02 -12.08
N VAL A 270 11.57 -12.03 -10.85
CA VAL A 270 12.81 -11.37 -10.43
C VAL A 270 13.83 -12.45 -10.06
N LYS A 271 15.02 -12.32 -10.60
CA LYS A 271 16.12 -13.27 -10.40
C LYS A 271 17.17 -12.69 -9.47
N LEU A 272 17.82 -13.58 -8.73
CA LEU A 272 18.99 -13.30 -7.91
C LEU A 272 20.17 -14.03 -8.52
N LYS A 273 21.28 -13.32 -8.73
CA LYS A 273 22.51 -13.89 -9.26
C LYS A 273 23.63 -13.74 -8.24
N ASP A 274 24.25 -14.84 -7.84
CA ASP A 274 25.47 -14.83 -7.03
C ASP A 274 26.63 -14.28 -7.86
N VAL A 275 27.30 -13.24 -7.35
CA VAL A 275 28.40 -12.58 -8.07
C VAL A 275 29.65 -13.48 -8.12
N HIS A 276 29.83 -14.35 -7.14
CA HIS A 276 30.99 -15.23 -7.06
C HIS A 276 30.83 -16.50 -7.89
N SER A 277 29.71 -17.23 -7.70
CA SER A 277 29.48 -18.50 -8.41
C SER A 277 28.85 -18.31 -9.79
N GLY A 278 28.21 -17.17 -10.04
CA GLY A 278 27.41 -16.93 -11.24
C GLY A 278 26.07 -17.66 -11.25
N GLU A 279 25.73 -18.39 -10.18
CA GLU A 279 24.47 -19.11 -10.04
C GLU A 279 23.29 -18.13 -10.05
N VAL A 280 22.23 -18.48 -10.79
CA VAL A 280 21.02 -17.67 -10.92
C VAL A 280 19.82 -18.43 -10.37
N THR A 281 19.15 -17.85 -9.38
CA THR A 281 17.95 -18.40 -8.76
C THR A 281 16.76 -17.44 -8.92
N VAL A 282 15.55 -17.94 -8.68
CA VAL A 282 14.33 -17.12 -8.67
C VAL A 282 14.18 -16.50 -7.29
N LEU A 283 14.28 -15.17 -7.21
CA LEU A 283 14.05 -14.41 -5.99
C LEU A 283 12.55 -14.27 -5.71
N TYR A 284 11.78 -13.96 -6.76
CA TYR A 284 10.36 -13.65 -6.65
C TYR A 284 9.61 -14.01 -7.95
N ASP A 285 8.40 -14.54 -7.80
CA ASP A 285 7.48 -14.89 -8.89
C ASP A 285 6.09 -14.27 -8.62
N ALA A 286 5.74 -13.26 -9.41
CA ALA A 286 4.48 -12.53 -9.30
C ALA A 286 3.25 -13.42 -9.53
N LYS A 287 3.37 -14.46 -10.37
CA LYS A 287 2.23 -15.37 -10.62
C LYS A 287 1.90 -16.19 -9.38
N LYS A 288 2.90 -16.48 -8.54
CA LYS A 288 2.69 -17.15 -7.25
C LYS A 288 2.27 -16.16 -6.17
N ALA A 289 2.86 -14.97 -6.16
CA ALA A 289 2.64 -14.00 -5.09
C ALA A 289 1.33 -13.21 -5.19
N ILE A 290 0.90 -12.82 -6.40
CA ILE A 290 -0.17 -11.82 -6.59
C ILE A 290 -1.18 -12.19 -7.70
N SER A 291 -1.31 -13.46 -8.04
CA SER A 291 -2.42 -13.98 -8.87
C SER A 291 -3.43 -14.74 -8.02
N LYS A 292 -4.68 -14.84 -8.51
CA LYS A 292 -5.77 -15.60 -7.87
C LYS A 292 -5.97 -15.29 -6.38
N LEU A 293 -5.83 -14.01 -6.03
CA LEU A 293 -6.00 -13.56 -4.65
C LEU A 293 -7.47 -13.59 -4.25
N THR A 294 -7.74 -14.02 -3.02
CA THR A 294 -9.10 -14.14 -2.48
C THR A 294 -9.57 -12.80 -1.90
N THR A 295 -10.86 -12.49 -2.08
CA THR A 295 -11.48 -11.33 -1.44
C THR A 295 -11.66 -11.63 0.05
N PRO A 296 -11.27 -10.73 0.97
CA PRO A 296 -11.55 -10.91 2.38
C PRO A 296 -13.06 -11.06 2.65
N ALA A 297 -13.40 -11.80 3.70
CA ALA A 297 -14.76 -12.00 4.18
C ALA A 297 -14.94 -11.36 5.55
N LEU A 298 -16.17 -10.99 5.89
CA LEU A 298 -16.53 -10.49 7.22
C LEU A 298 -17.06 -11.63 8.08
N GLU A 299 -16.41 -11.86 9.21
CA GLU A 299 -16.86 -12.76 10.27
C GLU A 299 -17.27 -11.95 11.50
N GLY A 300 -18.41 -12.30 12.12
CA GLY A 300 -18.93 -11.59 13.28
C GLY A 300 -19.14 -10.08 13.07
N PRO A 301 -20.10 -9.65 12.22
CA PRO A 301 -20.33 -8.24 11.87
C PRO A 301 -20.48 -7.28 13.06
N GLN A 302 -20.96 -7.78 14.21
CA GLN A 302 -21.11 -7.03 15.45
C GLN A 302 -19.79 -6.52 16.04
N ASN A 303 -18.66 -7.16 15.72
CA ASN A 303 -17.34 -6.80 16.21
C ASN A 303 -16.62 -5.76 15.32
N LEU A 304 -17.23 -5.37 14.19
CA LEU A 304 -16.64 -4.42 13.25
C LEU A 304 -16.69 -2.99 13.80
N TRP A 305 -15.53 -2.34 13.87
CA TRP A 305 -15.46 -0.97 14.38
C TRP A 305 -16.21 0.02 13.48
N PRO A 306 -16.82 1.08 14.05
CA PRO A 306 -17.42 2.16 13.27
C PRO A 306 -16.41 2.89 12.38
N THR A 307 -15.13 2.87 12.76
CA THR A 307 -14.01 3.49 12.05
C THR A 307 -13.48 2.64 10.89
N GLU A 308 -14.00 1.44 10.66
CA GLU A 308 -13.50 0.55 9.61
C GLU A 308 -13.74 1.14 8.19
N SER A 309 -12.68 1.18 7.38
CA SER A 309 -12.68 1.64 5.99
C SER A 309 -13.82 1.05 5.16
N ALA A 310 -14.01 -0.27 5.23
CA ALA A 310 -15.05 -0.97 4.45
C ALA A 310 -16.49 -0.60 4.85
N LYS A 311 -16.66 -0.04 6.05
CA LYS A 311 -17.93 0.46 6.59
C LYS A 311 -18.14 1.94 6.27
N ILE A 312 -17.14 2.78 6.55
CA ILE A 312 -17.19 4.23 6.27
C ILE A 312 -17.47 4.49 4.79
N TRP A 313 -16.75 3.78 3.91
CA TRP A 313 -16.83 4.00 2.48
C TRP A 313 -17.86 3.10 1.79
N SER A 314 -18.63 2.30 2.53
CA SER A 314 -19.57 1.29 2.00
C SER A 314 -20.49 1.83 0.89
N GLU A 315 -21.17 2.96 1.13
CA GLU A 315 -22.07 3.60 0.15
C GLU A 315 -21.33 4.08 -1.11
N VAL A 316 -20.16 4.70 -0.93
CA VAL A 316 -19.34 5.21 -2.04
C VAL A 316 -18.82 4.05 -2.88
N THR A 317 -18.27 3.04 -2.23
CA THR A 317 -17.76 1.80 -2.83
C THR A 317 -18.88 1.09 -3.60
N HIS A 318 -20.04 0.89 -2.98
CA HIS A 318 -21.19 0.27 -3.63
C HIS A 318 -21.61 1.04 -4.91
N ALA A 319 -21.70 2.37 -4.82
CA ALA A 319 -22.10 3.21 -5.94
C ALA A 319 -21.05 3.19 -7.08
N ILE A 320 -19.74 3.22 -6.76
CA ILE A 320 -18.66 3.10 -7.76
C ILE A 320 -18.74 1.75 -8.49
N LEU A 321 -18.90 0.64 -7.75
CA LEU A 321 -19.02 -0.70 -8.34
C LEU A 321 -20.22 -0.82 -9.29
N HIS A 322 -21.34 -0.18 -8.96
CA HIS A 322 -22.54 -0.13 -9.80
C HIS A 322 -22.53 1.01 -10.83
N LYS A 323 -21.43 1.76 -10.94
CA LYS A 323 -21.25 2.86 -11.90
C LYS A 323 -22.27 4.01 -11.71
N ASP A 324 -22.82 4.16 -10.51
CA ASP A 324 -23.75 5.23 -10.12
C ASP A 324 -22.96 6.43 -9.56
N TRP A 325 -22.44 7.25 -10.48
CA TRP A 325 -21.56 8.37 -10.14
C TRP A 325 -22.25 9.49 -9.37
N GLY A 326 -23.56 9.66 -9.56
CA GLY A 326 -24.37 10.63 -8.83
C GLY A 326 -24.40 10.26 -7.34
N LYS A 327 -24.83 9.02 -7.03
CA LYS A 327 -24.85 8.53 -5.65
C LYS A 327 -23.46 8.48 -5.03
N ALA A 328 -22.44 8.07 -5.79
CA ALA A 328 -21.07 8.05 -5.30
C ALA A 328 -20.60 9.46 -4.90
N SER A 329 -20.94 10.49 -5.69
CA SER A 329 -20.57 11.88 -5.42
C SER A 329 -21.28 12.43 -4.19
N GLU A 330 -22.58 12.16 -4.06
CA GLU A 330 -23.37 12.58 -2.90
C GLU A 330 -22.88 11.92 -1.61
N ALA A 331 -22.66 10.59 -1.63
CA ALA A 331 -22.16 9.85 -0.47
C ALA A 331 -20.77 10.32 -0.04
N LYS A 332 -19.85 10.48 -1.01
CA LYS A 332 -18.49 10.97 -0.74
C LYS A 332 -18.52 12.39 -0.15
N LYS A 333 -19.34 13.27 -0.71
CA LYS A 333 -19.52 14.64 -0.21
C LYS A 333 -20.04 14.67 1.22
N ARG A 334 -21.05 13.83 1.57
CA ARG A 334 -21.57 13.74 2.95
C ARG A 334 -20.48 13.39 3.96
N ILE A 335 -19.66 12.38 3.64
CA ILE A 335 -18.55 11.94 4.51
C ILE A 335 -17.54 13.08 4.67
N GLU A 336 -17.06 13.66 3.56
CA GLU A 336 -16.06 14.73 3.60
C GLU A 336 -16.55 16.00 4.32
N GLU A 337 -17.82 16.38 4.14
CA GLU A 337 -18.41 17.54 4.84
C GLU A 337 -18.54 17.31 6.34
N LYS A 338 -18.91 16.10 6.76
CA LYS A 338 -18.93 15.71 8.17
C LYS A 338 -17.53 15.84 8.76
N GLU A 339 -16.50 15.37 8.08
CA GLU A 339 -15.11 15.48 8.53
C GLU A 339 -14.64 16.94 8.62
N ARG A 340 -14.97 17.78 7.62
CA ARG A 340 -14.67 19.22 7.69
C ARG A 340 -15.34 19.88 8.88
N LYS A 341 -16.57 19.48 9.22
CA LYS A 341 -17.29 19.99 10.39
C LYS A 341 -16.59 19.56 11.69
N LEU A 342 -16.29 18.27 11.85
CA LEU A 342 -15.58 17.74 13.03
C LEU A 342 -14.20 18.38 13.21
N GLN A 343 -13.48 18.64 12.11
CA GLN A 343 -12.20 19.34 12.16
C GLN A 343 -12.35 20.78 12.66
N ARG A 344 -13.35 21.53 12.18
CA ARG A 344 -13.63 22.90 12.65
C ARG A 344 -13.99 22.92 14.13
N GLU A 345 -14.82 21.98 14.58
CA GLU A 345 -15.21 21.85 15.98
C GLU A 345 -14.01 21.58 16.89
N ARG A 346 -13.12 20.64 16.52
CA ARG A 346 -11.88 20.36 17.26
C ARG A 346 -10.96 21.58 17.30
N THR A 347 -10.75 22.25 16.16
CA THR A 347 -9.91 23.46 16.08
C THR A 347 -10.48 24.60 16.93
N ALA A 348 -11.80 24.80 16.94
CA ALA A 348 -12.44 25.83 17.77
C ALA A 348 -12.26 25.59 19.28
N LYS A 349 -12.14 24.32 19.69
CA LYS A 349 -11.87 23.93 21.08
C LYS A 349 -10.37 23.88 21.45
N GLY A 350 -9.48 24.06 20.47
CA GLY A 350 -8.04 23.85 20.66
C GLY A 350 -7.65 22.39 20.93
N GLU A 351 -8.51 21.43 20.57
CA GLU A 351 -8.27 20.00 20.79
C GLU A 351 -7.33 19.45 19.70
N LEU A 352 -6.26 18.79 20.14
CA LEU A 352 -5.37 18.02 19.26
C LEU A 352 -5.96 16.63 19.02
N TRP A 353 -5.86 16.15 17.78
CA TRP A 353 -6.18 14.75 17.48
C TRP A 353 -5.11 13.83 18.08
N VAL A 354 -5.55 12.84 18.84
CA VAL A 354 -4.70 11.76 19.35
C VAL A 354 -5.15 10.47 18.70
N PRO A 355 -4.31 9.82 17.87
CA PRO A 355 -4.64 8.54 17.28
C PRO A 355 -4.89 7.48 18.34
N LYS A 356 -5.79 6.54 18.06
CA LYS A 356 -6.27 5.56 19.03
C LYS A 356 -5.30 4.39 19.21
N HIS A 357 -4.57 4.03 18.16
CA HIS A 357 -3.75 2.82 18.12
C HIS A 357 -2.25 3.10 18.01
N PHE A 358 -1.88 4.35 17.70
CA PHE A 358 -0.49 4.74 17.48
C PHE A 358 -0.13 5.99 18.27
N SER A 359 1.06 5.98 18.85
CA SER A 359 1.76 7.22 19.21
C SER A 359 2.43 7.78 17.97
N VAL A 360 2.36 9.11 17.82
CA VAL A 360 2.87 9.79 16.62
C VAL A 360 3.76 10.93 17.02
N THR A 361 4.95 10.96 16.42
CA THR A 361 5.93 12.01 16.63
C THR A 361 6.41 12.56 15.29
N ARG A 362 6.86 13.81 15.31
CA ARG A 362 7.56 14.42 14.17
C ARG A 362 9.03 14.54 14.49
N THR A 363 9.87 14.05 13.58
CA THR A 363 11.32 14.22 13.68
C THR A 363 11.71 15.68 13.42
N LYS A 364 12.97 16.01 13.71
CA LYS A 364 13.54 17.34 13.41
C LYS A 364 13.49 17.68 11.92
N ASP A 365 13.48 16.66 11.06
CA ASP A 365 13.43 16.79 9.60
C ASP A 365 11.98 16.81 9.06
N ASN A 366 10.98 16.99 9.93
CA ASN A 366 9.55 16.91 9.61
C ASN A 366 9.12 15.56 9.02
N GLU A 367 9.84 14.48 9.31
CA GLU A 367 9.36 13.12 9.04
C GLU A 367 8.40 12.67 10.14
N TRP A 368 7.51 11.75 9.81
CA TRP A 368 6.58 11.16 10.75
C TRP A 368 7.11 9.81 11.20
N ASP A 369 7.18 9.63 12.53
CA ASP A 369 7.44 8.34 13.15
C ASP A 369 6.21 7.94 13.95
N CYS A 370 5.70 6.75 13.66
CA CYS A 370 4.50 6.17 14.26
C CYS A 370 4.90 4.89 15.01
N TRP A 371 4.49 4.73 16.26
CA TRP A 371 4.72 3.52 17.05
C TRP A 371 3.42 2.96 17.60
N PRO A 372 3.18 1.64 17.50
CA PRO A 372 1.97 1.04 18.03
C PRO A 372 1.91 1.21 19.56
N LEU A 373 0.70 1.46 20.08
CA LEU A 373 0.47 1.55 21.53
C LEU A 373 0.36 0.17 22.18
N ALA A 374 -0.08 -0.83 21.41
CA ALA A 374 -0.17 -2.22 21.84
C ALA A 374 1.06 -3.01 21.37
N HIS A 375 1.43 -4.05 22.13
CA HIS A 375 2.53 -4.93 21.75
C HIS A 375 2.17 -5.87 20.59
N SER A 376 0.91 -6.29 20.49
CA SER A 376 0.42 -7.15 19.41
C SER A 376 -0.90 -6.65 18.84
N VAL A 377 -1.17 -7.04 17.59
CA VAL A 377 -2.44 -6.77 16.92
C VAL A 377 -3.40 -7.93 17.21
N PRO A 378 -4.59 -7.66 17.78
CA PRO A 378 -5.56 -8.72 18.05
C PRO A 378 -6.19 -9.25 16.74
N PRO A 379 -6.82 -10.43 16.77
CA PRO A 379 -7.61 -10.94 15.65
C PRO A 379 -8.71 -9.96 15.22
N ALA A 380 -8.93 -9.90 13.91
CA ALA A 380 -9.86 -8.98 13.26
C ALA A 380 -11.16 -9.68 12.84
N PRO A 381 -12.26 -8.94 12.69
CA PRO A 381 -13.50 -9.46 12.10
C PRO A 381 -13.41 -9.64 10.57
N ILE A 382 -12.50 -8.94 9.87
CA ILE A 382 -12.28 -9.15 8.43
C ILE A 382 -11.20 -10.22 8.27
N ILE A 383 -11.52 -11.34 7.63
CA ILE A 383 -10.65 -12.50 7.47
C ILE A 383 -10.32 -12.73 6.00
N VAL A 384 -9.06 -13.00 5.69
CA VAL A 384 -8.62 -13.51 4.38
C VAL A 384 -8.69 -15.03 4.42
N PRO A 385 -9.52 -15.68 3.59
CA PRO A 385 -9.55 -17.14 3.52
C PRO A 385 -8.18 -17.69 3.07
N LEU A 386 -7.74 -18.78 3.71
CA LEU A 386 -6.47 -19.47 3.41
C LEU A 386 -6.52 -20.31 2.15
#